data_AF-A0A7J3TYK4-F1
#
_entry.id   AF-A0A7J3TYK4-F1
#
_cell.length_a   1.000
_cell.length_b   1.000
_cell.length_c   1.000
_cell.angle_alpha   90.00
_cell.angle_beta   90.00
_cell.angle_gamma   90.00
#
_symmetry.space_group_name_H-M   'P 1'
#
loop_
_entity.id
_entity.type
_entity.pdbx_description
1 polymer ?
#
loop_
_entity_poly.entity_id
_entity_poly.type
_entity_poly.pdbx_seq_one_letter_code
_entity_poly.pdbx_strand_id
1 'polypeptide(L)'
;MSSEYKPISTSLWIFTVIILFIFGFFGPVWTTMIPGGFTNWYTAGTVGCKLWVPVLPTVLIFFLGILREIGLFKSADKTTFAFLYVATIGLVVFLTSDGWPIQDTYTGFLASRVVEPDISDNWPSMFAPPADVVRPIVSGGAPVPWGALMPFIVFWWLMMAAYAVFYLAIASLLRHHYIDVEKVPFPQTIVSVTLANRFLEQGNLRKKLGTPLIVGIILGLAYQIPLFLTALYPWFPDVYGWRTNTCNHGTVWLTAGSALAQLPGMAMLNKSAVHAAIFFLAPLSVLTSAVITNIIFQILMQVA
;
A
#
# COMPACT_ATOMS: atom_id res chain seq x y z
N MET A 1 13.24 2.20 -34.78
CA MET A 1 14.08 3.08 -33.93
C MET A 1 14.60 2.22 -32.79
N SER A 2 15.81 1.69 -32.89
CA SER A 2 16.45 0.94 -31.81
C SER A 2 16.90 1.95 -30.75
N SER A 3 16.13 2.11 -29.68
CA SER A 3 16.57 2.93 -28.55
C SER A 3 17.82 2.26 -27.96
N GLU A 4 18.96 2.95 -28.03
CA GLU A 4 20.19 2.55 -27.36
C GLU A 4 19.87 2.27 -25.87
N TYR A 5 20.09 1.02 -25.45
CA TYR A 5 19.92 0.64 -24.06
C TYR A 5 21.03 1.29 -23.24
N LYS A 6 20.70 2.38 -22.53
CA LYS A 6 21.62 3.03 -21.62
C LYS A 6 21.73 2.18 -20.35
N PRO A 7 22.91 1.62 -20.01
CA PRO A 7 23.07 0.82 -18.81
C PRO A 7 22.79 1.67 -17.57
N ILE A 8 22.10 1.08 -16.61
CA ILE A 8 21.82 1.71 -15.31
C ILE A 8 23.14 1.93 -14.58
N SER A 9 23.32 3.11 -13.97
CA SER A 9 24.55 3.43 -13.25
C SER A 9 24.72 2.54 -12.01
N THR A 10 25.97 2.14 -11.72
CA THR A 10 26.30 1.32 -10.54
C THR A 10 25.84 1.97 -9.23
N SER A 11 25.94 3.31 -9.14
CA SER A 11 25.46 4.07 -7.97
C SER A 11 23.95 3.92 -7.76
N LEU A 12 23.15 3.93 -8.83
CA LEU A 12 21.71 3.72 -8.72
C LEU A 12 21.36 2.29 -8.34
N TRP A 13 22.10 1.32 -8.86
CA TRP A 13 21.96 -0.09 -8.47
C TRP A 13 22.21 -0.28 -6.98
N ILE A 14 23.33 0.24 -6.47
CA ILE A 14 23.66 0.19 -5.05
C ILE A 14 22.57 0.86 -4.20
N PHE A 15 22.15 2.07 -4.57
CA PHE A 15 21.07 2.78 -3.89
C PHE A 15 19.78 1.97 -3.83
N THR A 16 19.40 1.36 -4.97
CA THR A 16 18.18 0.56 -5.06
C THR A 16 18.29 -0.71 -4.22
N VAL A 17 19.40 -1.44 -4.29
CA VAL A 17 19.63 -2.64 -3.46
C VAL A 17 19.60 -2.32 -1.98
N ILE A 18 20.19 -1.19 -1.56
CA ILE A 18 20.12 -0.72 -0.18
C ILE A 18 18.67 -0.45 0.23
N ILE A 19 17.89 0.25 -0.59
CA ILE A 19 16.46 0.48 -0.33
C ILE A 19 15.71 -0.85 -0.23
N LEU A 20 15.96 -1.78 -1.16
CA LEU A 20 15.29 -3.07 -1.16
C LEU A 20 15.61 -3.87 0.09
N PHE A 21 16.86 -3.84 0.55
CA PHE A 21 17.26 -4.49 1.78
C PHE A 21 16.62 -3.83 3.01
N ILE A 22 16.69 -2.50 3.11
CA ILE A 22 16.14 -1.74 4.24
C ILE A 22 14.65 -1.98 4.35
N PHE A 23 13.89 -1.72 3.28
CA PHE A 23 12.43 -1.85 3.33
C PHE A 23 12.01 -3.32 3.30
N GLY A 24 12.68 -4.19 2.55
CA GLY A 24 12.33 -5.61 2.51
C GLY A 24 12.54 -6.33 3.85
N PHE A 25 13.57 -5.96 4.61
CA PHE A 25 13.86 -6.58 5.91
C PHE A 25 13.20 -5.84 7.08
N PHE A 26 13.45 -4.53 7.22
CA PHE A 26 12.95 -3.77 8.35
C PHE A 26 11.50 -3.31 8.17
N GLY A 27 11.01 -3.22 6.94
CA GLY A 27 9.67 -2.75 6.67
C GLY A 27 8.56 -3.65 7.21
N PRO A 28 8.59 -4.97 6.97
CA PRO A 28 7.66 -5.91 7.62
C PRO A 28 7.69 -5.79 9.15
N VAL A 29 8.88 -5.76 9.75
CA VAL A 29 9.04 -5.59 11.20
C VAL A 29 8.40 -4.29 11.67
N TRP A 30 8.69 -3.18 10.99
CA TRP A 30 8.08 -1.88 11.25
C TRP A 30 6.55 -1.97 11.20
N THR A 31 5.98 -2.58 10.16
CA THR A 31 4.52 -2.69 10.03
C THR A 31 3.87 -3.45 11.19
N THR A 32 4.53 -4.48 11.72
CA THR A 32 4.05 -5.24 12.88
C THR A 32 4.26 -4.54 14.22
N MET A 33 5.18 -3.57 14.29
CA MET A 33 5.45 -2.79 15.50
C MET A 33 4.56 -1.55 15.64
N ILE A 34 3.89 -1.12 14.56
CA ILE A 34 3.00 0.03 14.63
C ILE A 34 1.79 -0.34 15.52
N PRO A 35 1.44 0.47 16.53
CA PRO A 35 0.34 0.15 17.43
C PRO A 35 -1.00 0.10 16.71
N GLY A 36 -1.73 -1.00 16.91
CA GLY A 36 -3.14 -1.14 16.58
C GLY A 36 -3.52 -0.62 15.19
N GLY A 37 -4.45 0.34 15.17
CA GLY A 37 -5.06 0.81 13.94
C GLY A 37 -4.21 1.69 13.03
N PHE A 38 -3.04 2.14 13.47
CA PHE A 38 -2.19 3.07 12.71
C PHE A 38 -1.41 2.38 11.60
N THR A 39 -1.34 1.06 11.67
CA THR A 39 -0.69 0.18 10.71
C THR A 39 -1.21 0.44 9.29
N ASN A 40 -2.50 0.75 9.10
CA ASN A 40 -3.11 0.88 7.76
C ASN A 40 -2.85 2.24 7.07
N TRP A 41 -2.20 3.20 7.77
CA TRP A 41 -1.98 4.57 7.27
C TRP A 41 -0.53 5.02 7.29
N TYR A 42 0.21 4.63 8.31
CA TYR A 42 1.57 5.10 8.55
C TYR A 42 2.59 4.02 8.19
N THR A 43 2.31 3.32 7.10
CA THR A 43 3.18 2.31 6.51
C THR A 43 3.69 2.75 5.14
N ALA A 44 4.81 2.15 4.74
CA ALA A 44 5.40 2.40 3.43
C ALA A 44 4.70 1.60 2.31
N GLY A 45 3.81 0.67 2.66
CA GLY A 45 3.08 -0.17 1.72
C GLY A 45 1.90 0.52 1.07
N THR A 46 0.84 -0.26 0.90
CA THR A 46 -0.43 0.24 0.40
C THR A 46 -1.21 0.89 1.51
N VAL A 47 -1.83 2.04 1.20
CA VAL A 47 -2.75 2.73 2.10
C VAL A 47 -4.13 2.84 1.46
N GLY A 48 -5.14 3.03 2.31
CA GLY A 48 -6.53 3.16 1.88
C GLY A 48 -7.25 1.83 1.68
N CYS A 49 -6.84 0.78 2.41
CA CYS A 49 -7.44 -0.56 2.39
C CYS A 49 -7.66 -1.09 0.95
N LYS A 50 -8.85 -0.90 0.37
CA LYS A 50 -9.18 -1.35 -0.99
C LYS A 50 -8.70 -0.44 -2.12
N LEU A 51 -8.23 0.77 -1.83
CA LEU A 51 -7.67 1.68 -2.85
C LEU A 51 -6.24 1.32 -3.28
N TRP A 52 -5.53 0.49 -2.49
CA TRP A 52 -4.21 -0.05 -2.81
C TRP A 52 -3.18 1.00 -3.27
N VAL A 53 -3.14 2.18 -2.64
CA VAL A 53 -2.29 3.28 -3.11
C VAL A 53 -0.83 3.02 -2.72
N PRO A 54 0.11 2.90 -3.68
CA PRO A 54 1.50 2.56 -3.37
C PRO A 54 2.27 3.79 -2.86
N VAL A 55 2.54 3.83 -1.55
CA VAL A 55 3.19 4.97 -0.90
C VAL A 55 4.70 4.99 -1.19
N LEU A 56 5.40 3.88 -0.95
CA LEU A 56 6.87 3.82 -1.04
C LEU A 56 7.42 4.35 -2.38
N PRO A 57 6.97 3.88 -3.56
CA PRO A 57 7.54 4.32 -4.83
C PRO A 57 7.39 5.83 -5.05
N THR A 58 6.22 6.38 -4.70
CA THR A 58 5.92 7.81 -4.86
C THR A 58 6.78 8.66 -3.93
N VAL A 59 6.90 8.25 -2.66
CA VAL A 59 7.74 8.93 -1.67
C VAL A 59 9.21 8.89 -2.07
N LEU A 60 9.71 7.74 -2.54
CA LEU A 60 11.10 7.62 -3.00
C LEU A 60 11.38 8.45 -4.25
N ILE A 61 10.44 8.55 -5.18
CA ILE A 61 10.56 9.47 -6.34
C ILE A 61 10.62 10.92 -5.86
N PHE A 62 9.77 11.30 -4.90
CA PHE A 62 9.81 12.64 -4.31
C PHE A 62 11.18 12.94 -3.69
N PHE A 63 11.66 12.04 -2.81
CA PHE A 63 12.95 12.19 -2.15
C PHE A 63 14.10 12.22 -3.15
N LEU A 64 14.16 11.29 -4.10
CA LEU A 64 15.21 11.28 -5.13
C LEU A 64 15.18 12.57 -5.97
N GLY A 65 13.99 13.08 -6.27
CA GLY A 65 13.81 14.38 -6.92
C GLY A 65 14.45 15.52 -6.12
N ILE A 66 14.18 15.62 -4.82
CA ILE A 66 14.81 16.60 -3.93
C ILE A 66 16.34 16.40 -3.87
N LEU A 67 16.81 15.17 -3.71
CA LEU A 67 18.24 14.85 -3.66
C LEU A 67 18.97 15.21 -4.96
N ARG A 68 18.29 15.11 -6.11
CA ARG A 68 18.78 15.58 -7.40
C ARG A 68 18.91 17.11 -7.44
N GLU A 69 17.92 17.85 -6.93
CA GLU A 69 17.95 19.31 -6.89
C GLU A 69 19.06 19.87 -5.99
N ILE A 70 19.37 19.20 -4.86
CA ILE A 70 20.50 19.58 -4.00
C ILE A 70 21.86 19.07 -4.50
N GLY A 71 21.87 18.31 -5.61
CA GLY A 71 23.08 17.94 -6.32
C GLY A 71 23.73 16.60 -5.94
N LEU A 72 23.09 15.78 -5.10
CA LEU A 72 23.62 14.46 -4.71
C LEU A 72 23.41 13.39 -5.81
N PHE A 73 22.31 13.48 -6.56
CA PHE A 73 21.96 12.53 -7.63
C PHE A 73 21.69 13.23 -8.98
N LYS A 74 22.62 14.07 -9.43
CA LYS A 74 22.47 14.89 -10.65
C LYS A 74 22.23 14.07 -11.93
N SER A 75 22.71 12.83 -11.97
CA SER A 75 22.58 11.92 -13.11
C SER A 75 21.22 11.21 -13.19
N ALA A 76 20.32 11.41 -12.21
CA ALA A 76 19.00 10.82 -12.24
C ALA A 76 18.17 11.36 -13.42
N ASP A 77 17.77 10.44 -14.29
CA ASP A 77 17.01 10.65 -15.51
C ASP A 77 15.66 9.88 -15.49
N LYS A 78 14.92 9.90 -16.61
CA LYS A 78 13.64 9.18 -16.73
C LYS A 78 13.77 7.69 -16.40
N THR A 79 14.82 7.05 -16.89
CA THR A 79 15.09 5.63 -16.67
C THR A 79 15.35 5.36 -15.19
N THR A 80 16.07 6.26 -14.52
CA THR A 80 16.34 6.18 -13.08
C THR A 80 15.07 6.19 -12.25
N PHE A 81 14.15 7.14 -12.49
CA PHE A 81 12.88 7.21 -11.78
C PHE A 81 11.98 6.02 -12.08
N ALA A 82 11.93 5.57 -13.35
CA ALA A 82 11.15 4.39 -13.74
C ALA A 82 11.69 3.11 -13.07
N PHE A 83 13.00 2.94 -13.03
CA PHE A 83 13.64 1.80 -12.37
C PHE A 83 13.35 1.78 -10.87
N LEU A 84 13.47 2.93 -10.20
CA LEU A 84 13.13 3.04 -8.77
C LEU A 84 11.67 2.67 -8.49
N TYR A 85 10.76 3.11 -9.35
CA TYR A 85 9.34 2.75 -9.24
C TYR A 85 9.13 1.24 -9.35
N VAL A 86 9.66 0.63 -10.42
CA VAL A 86 9.49 -0.82 -10.70
C VAL A 86 10.18 -1.68 -9.63
N ALA A 87 11.35 -1.27 -9.14
CA ALA A 87 12.04 -2.01 -8.09
C ALA A 87 11.25 -1.99 -6.77
N THR A 88 10.61 -0.87 -6.44
CA THR A 88 9.97 -0.71 -5.13
C THR A 88 8.49 -1.07 -5.09
N ILE A 89 7.78 -1.05 -6.23
CA ILE A 89 6.35 -1.40 -6.25
C ILE A 89 6.09 -2.83 -5.77
N GLY A 90 6.98 -3.78 -6.07
CA GLY A 90 6.88 -5.16 -5.60
C GLY A 90 7.03 -5.32 -4.08
N LEU A 91 7.68 -4.35 -3.41
CA LEU A 91 7.81 -4.38 -1.95
C LEU A 91 6.56 -3.89 -1.23
N VAL A 92 5.77 -3.03 -1.85
CA VAL A 92 4.64 -2.34 -1.22
C VAL A 92 3.67 -3.32 -0.55
N VAL A 93 3.48 -4.50 -1.14
CA VAL A 93 2.62 -5.56 -0.60
C VAL A 93 3.12 -6.13 0.73
N PHE A 94 4.44 -6.22 0.92
CA PHE A 94 5.08 -6.66 2.17
C PHE A 94 5.27 -5.53 3.19
N LEU A 95 4.90 -4.31 2.81
CA LEU A 95 4.96 -3.13 3.66
C LEU A 95 3.58 -2.68 4.10
N THR A 96 2.56 -3.53 3.91
CA THR A 96 1.17 -3.26 4.26
C THR A 96 0.79 -4.12 5.46
N SER A 97 0.01 -3.54 6.36
CA SER A 97 -0.59 -4.25 7.48
C SER A 97 -1.92 -4.89 7.10
N ASP A 98 -2.92 -4.10 6.71
CA ASP A 98 -4.25 -4.56 6.28
C ASP A 98 -4.22 -5.01 4.82
N GLY A 99 -3.55 -6.15 4.63
CA GLY A 99 -3.42 -6.77 3.33
C GLY A 99 -2.61 -8.05 3.37
N TRP A 100 -2.81 -8.80 2.29
CA TRP A 100 -1.98 -9.93 1.94
C TRP A 100 -0.54 -9.46 1.67
N PRO A 101 0.51 -10.21 2.06
CA PRO A 101 0.43 -11.53 2.68
C PRO A 101 0.70 -11.53 4.21
N ILE A 102 1.05 -10.40 4.82
CA ILE A 102 1.58 -10.42 6.20
C ILE A 102 0.47 -10.59 7.23
N GLN A 103 -0.39 -9.59 7.42
CA GLN A 103 -1.32 -9.63 8.55
C GLN A 103 -2.49 -10.58 8.27
N ASP A 104 -3.16 -10.40 7.13
CA ASP A 104 -4.36 -11.17 6.77
C ASP A 104 -4.07 -12.65 6.51
N THR A 105 -2.81 -13.01 6.28
CA THR A 105 -2.42 -14.35 5.89
C THR A 105 -1.40 -14.92 6.86
N TYR A 106 -0.13 -14.52 6.83
CA TYR A 106 0.89 -15.15 7.69
C TYR A 106 0.55 -15.05 9.17
N THR A 107 0.23 -13.85 9.67
CA THR A 107 -0.10 -13.70 11.09
C THR A 107 -1.41 -14.34 11.45
N GLY A 108 -2.42 -14.31 10.56
CA GLY A 108 -3.68 -15.05 10.76
C GLY A 108 -3.44 -16.56 10.84
N PHE A 109 -2.61 -17.10 9.96
CA PHE A 109 -2.26 -18.52 9.93
C PHE A 109 -1.48 -18.95 11.18
N LEU A 110 -0.61 -18.09 11.70
CA LEU A 110 0.10 -18.38 12.94
C LEU A 110 -0.81 -18.19 14.16
N ALA A 111 -1.60 -17.11 14.21
CA ALA A 111 -2.43 -16.78 15.36
C ALA A 111 -3.55 -17.80 15.59
N SER A 112 -4.19 -18.32 14.54
CA SER A 112 -5.26 -19.31 14.69
C SER A 112 -4.78 -20.62 15.34
N ARG A 113 -3.50 -21.02 15.19
CA ARG A 113 -2.92 -22.17 15.91
C ARG A 113 -2.99 -22.01 17.43
N VAL A 114 -3.13 -20.78 17.90
CA VAL A 114 -3.22 -20.43 19.32
C VAL A 114 -4.65 -20.05 19.72
N VAL A 115 -5.33 -19.27 18.88
CA VAL A 115 -6.65 -18.68 19.18
C VAL A 115 -7.80 -19.62 18.80
N GLU A 116 -7.65 -20.42 17.75
CA GLU A 116 -8.68 -21.28 17.15
C GLU A 116 -8.12 -22.68 16.83
N PRO A 117 -7.66 -23.44 17.86
CA PRO A 117 -7.04 -24.75 17.65
C PRO A 117 -7.98 -25.74 16.93
N ASP A 118 -9.28 -25.70 17.26
CA ASP A 118 -10.31 -26.59 16.71
C ASP A 118 -10.41 -26.53 15.16
N ILE A 119 -10.08 -25.38 14.57
CA ILE A 119 -10.10 -25.16 13.12
C ILE A 119 -8.70 -25.38 12.54
N SER A 120 -7.69 -24.82 13.21
CA SER A 120 -6.34 -24.73 12.70
C SER A 120 -5.55 -26.03 12.79
N ASP A 121 -5.93 -26.98 13.65
CA ASP A 121 -5.25 -28.28 13.78
C ASP A 121 -5.21 -29.07 12.46
N ASN A 122 -6.21 -28.90 11.60
CA ASN A 122 -6.27 -29.52 10.28
C ASN A 122 -5.34 -28.88 9.24
N TRP A 123 -4.69 -27.77 9.57
CA TRP A 123 -3.87 -27.07 8.59
C TRP A 123 -2.56 -27.83 8.32
N PRO A 124 -2.13 -27.93 7.06
CA PRO A 124 -0.82 -28.47 6.74
C PRO A 124 0.30 -27.69 7.46
N SER A 125 1.35 -28.37 7.90
CA SER A 125 2.51 -27.74 8.55
C SER A 125 3.22 -26.71 7.67
N MET A 126 3.08 -26.84 6.34
CA MET A 126 3.56 -25.87 5.35
C MET A 126 2.72 -24.58 5.31
N PHE A 127 1.46 -24.58 5.76
CA PHE A 127 0.63 -23.37 5.84
C PHE A 127 0.79 -22.67 7.16
N ALA A 128 0.88 -23.43 8.25
CA ALA A 128 1.19 -22.93 9.58
C ALA A 128 1.90 -24.04 10.37
N PRO A 129 3.03 -23.76 11.04
CA PRO A 129 3.69 -24.71 11.92
C PRO A 129 2.76 -25.21 13.03
N PRO A 130 3.06 -26.35 13.65
CA PRO A 130 2.32 -26.86 14.80
C PRO A 130 2.26 -25.88 15.99
N ALA A 131 1.25 -25.99 16.84
CA ALA A 131 0.98 -25.03 17.91
C ALA A 131 2.13 -24.90 18.94
N ASP A 132 2.85 -25.98 19.22
CA ASP A 132 4.04 -26.00 20.10
C ASP A 132 5.21 -25.18 19.53
N VAL A 133 5.31 -25.09 18.20
CA VAL A 133 6.28 -24.25 17.49
C VAL A 133 5.85 -22.78 17.49
N VAL A 134 4.54 -22.51 17.40
CA VAL A 134 3.99 -21.16 17.28
C VAL A 134 3.86 -20.43 18.62
N ARG A 135 3.46 -21.11 19.70
CA ARG A 135 3.28 -20.47 21.02
C ARG A 135 4.54 -19.71 21.50
N PRO A 136 5.77 -20.24 21.36
CA PRO A 136 6.98 -19.52 21.73
C PRO A 136 7.25 -18.27 20.88
N ILE A 137 6.72 -18.19 19.66
CA ILE A 137 6.83 -17.00 18.79
C ILE A 137 6.05 -15.84 19.42
N VAL A 138 4.91 -16.13 20.04
CA VAL A 138 4.07 -15.11 20.70
C VAL A 138 4.65 -14.69 22.05
N SER A 139 5.10 -15.65 22.86
CA SER A 139 5.64 -15.35 24.20
C SER A 139 7.05 -14.76 24.19
N GLY A 140 7.81 -15.00 23.10
CA GLY A 140 9.23 -14.67 23.03
C GLY A 140 10.08 -15.50 24.00
N GLY A 141 11.39 -15.24 24.01
CA GLY A 141 12.34 -15.81 24.98
C GLY A 141 12.83 -17.24 24.69
N ALA A 142 12.29 -17.91 23.67
CA ALA A 142 12.74 -19.24 23.24
C ALA A 142 13.66 -19.17 22.02
N PRO A 143 14.60 -20.14 21.85
CA PRO A 143 15.36 -20.28 20.61
C PRO A 143 14.44 -20.50 19.41
N VAL A 144 14.77 -19.87 18.27
CA VAL A 144 13.98 -20.00 17.04
C VAL A 144 14.12 -21.42 16.48
N PRO A 145 13.03 -22.20 16.35
CA PRO A 145 13.08 -23.57 15.84
C PRO A 145 13.14 -23.58 14.30
N TRP A 146 14.27 -23.15 13.74
CA TRP A 146 14.45 -22.98 12.28
C TRP A 146 13.98 -24.19 11.48
N GLY A 147 14.37 -25.41 11.88
CA GLY A 147 13.99 -26.64 11.18
C GLY A 147 12.48 -26.85 11.07
N ALA A 148 11.71 -26.54 12.12
CA ALA A 148 10.26 -26.65 12.12
C ALA A 148 9.58 -25.52 11.32
N LEU A 149 10.22 -24.37 11.21
CA LEU A 149 9.74 -23.21 10.44
C LEU A 149 10.06 -23.30 8.95
N MET A 150 11.10 -24.07 8.55
CA MET A 150 11.54 -24.14 7.16
C MET A 150 10.45 -24.54 6.16
N PRO A 151 9.61 -25.57 6.41
CA PRO A 151 8.54 -25.93 5.47
C PRO A 151 7.57 -24.78 5.21
N PHE A 152 7.20 -24.05 6.27
CA PHE A 152 6.37 -22.85 6.18
C PHE A 152 7.06 -21.76 5.37
N ILE A 153 8.30 -21.40 5.72
CA ILE A 153 9.06 -20.33 5.04
C ILE A 153 9.22 -20.64 3.55
N VAL A 154 9.66 -21.85 3.22
CA VAL A 154 9.92 -22.26 1.83
C VAL A 154 8.62 -22.30 1.02
N PHE A 155 7.53 -22.83 1.59
CA PHE A 155 6.25 -22.86 0.90
C PHE A 155 5.78 -21.45 0.54
N TRP A 156 5.74 -20.53 1.51
CA TRP A 156 5.26 -19.17 1.25
C TRP A 156 6.19 -18.41 0.31
N TRP A 157 7.52 -18.59 0.40
CA TRP A 157 8.46 -18.00 -0.56
C TRP A 157 8.25 -18.51 -1.98
N LEU A 158 8.09 -19.82 -2.16
CA LEU A 158 7.82 -20.41 -3.47
C LEU A 158 6.48 -19.94 -4.02
N MET A 159 5.46 -19.81 -3.17
CA MET A 159 4.17 -19.30 -3.60
C MET A 159 4.23 -17.82 -4.02
N MET A 160 4.96 -16.97 -3.28
CA MET A 160 5.21 -15.58 -3.68
C MET A 160 5.93 -15.51 -5.03
N ALA A 161 6.96 -16.33 -5.22
CA ALA A 161 7.70 -16.41 -6.47
C ALA A 161 6.82 -16.88 -7.63
N ALA A 162 5.98 -17.90 -7.40
CA ALA A 162 5.02 -18.39 -8.37
C ALA A 162 4.01 -17.31 -8.76
N TYR A 163 3.46 -16.55 -7.80
CA TYR A 163 2.59 -15.42 -8.08
C TYR A 163 3.30 -14.33 -8.87
N ALA A 164 4.53 -13.97 -8.51
CA ALA A 164 5.31 -12.99 -9.24
C ALA A 164 5.50 -13.41 -10.71
N VAL A 165 5.90 -14.64 -10.96
CA VAL A 165 6.07 -15.17 -12.33
C VAL A 165 4.74 -15.22 -13.08
N PHE A 166 3.67 -15.67 -12.42
CA PHE A 166 2.33 -15.74 -13.01
C PHE A 166 1.80 -14.36 -13.41
N TYR A 167 1.89 -13.36 -12.52
CA TYR A 167 1.45 -12.00 -12.83
C TYR A 167 2.36 -11.31 -13.85
N LEU A 168 3.65 -11.59 -13.87
CA LEU A 168 4.54 -11.13 -14.95
C LEU A 168 4.16 -11.75 -16.29
N ALA A 169 3.78 -13.03 -16.33
CA ALA A 169 3.29 -13.68 -17.54
C ALA A 169 1.99 -13.02 -18.04
N ILE A 170 1.01 -12.80 -17.15
CA ILE A 170 -0.23 -12.09 -17.50
C ILE A 170 0.08 -10.68 -17.99
N ALA A 171 0.91 -9.92 -17.27
CA ALA A 171 1.28 -8.56 -17.66
C ALA A 171 1.96 -8.54 -19.05
N SER A 172 2.79 -9.54 -19.36
CA SER A 172 3.43 -9.66 -20.67
C SER A 172 2.44 -9.98 -21.80
N LEU A 173 1.43 -10.81 -21.53
CA LEU A 173 0.37 -11.15 -22.48
C LEU A 173 -0.55 -9.96 -22.76
N LEU A 174 -0.98 -9.27 -21.70
CA LEU A 174 -1.89 -8.13 -21.81
C LEU A 174 -1.18 -6.85 -22.27
N ARG A 175 0.15 -6.80 -22.19
CA ARG A 175 0.95 -5.62 -22.54
C ARG A 175 0.55 -5.02 -23.89
N HIS A 176 0.51 -5.83 -24.94
CA HIS A 176 0.29 -5.30 -26.28
C HIS A 176 -1.09 -4.64 -26.40
N HIS A 177 -2.14 -5.34 -25.97
CA HIS A 177 -3.50 -4.82 -26.05
C HIS A 177 -3.73 -3.63 -25.12
N TYR A 178 -3.32 -3.73 -23.85
CA TYR A 178 -3.63 -2.70 -22.86
C TYR A 178 -2.73 -1.47 -22.98
N ILE A 179 -1.45 -1.64 -23.29
CA ILE A 179 -0.47 -0.55 -23.32
C ILE A 179 -0.31 0.02 -24.74
N ASP A 180 -0.09 -0.83 -25.73
CA ASP A 180 0.25 -0.34 -27.08
C ASP A 180 -1.01 0.04 -27.89
N VAL A 181 -2.09 -0.77 -27.79
CA VAL A 181 -3.34 -0.55 -28.55
C VAL A 181 -4.30 0.37 -27.81
N GLU A 182 -4.76 -0.01 -26.61
CA GLU A 182 -5.80 0.70 -25.85
C GLU A 182 -5.26 1.87 -25.04
N LYS A 183 -3.95 1.89 -24.74
CA LYS A 183 -3.29 2.92 -23.92
C LYS A 183 -4.02 3.17 -22.60
N VAL A 184 -4.43 2.09 -21.95
CA VAL A 184 -5.18 2.14 -20.70
C VAL A 184 -4.38 2.95 -19.67
N PRO A 185 -4.94 4.04 -19.12
CA PRO A 185 -4.25 4.80 -18.09
C PRO A 185 -4.19 3.99 -16.81
N PHE A 186 -3.04 4.04 -16.13
CA PHE A 186 -2.83 3.41 -14.83
C PHE A 186 -2.89 4.50 -13.73
N PRO A 187 -4.06 4.75 -13.09
CA PRO A 187 -4.28 5.96 -12.30
C PRO A 187 -3.30 6.15 -11.15
N GLN A 188 -2.90 5.04 -10.51
CA GLN A 188 -1.96 5.08 -9.39
C GLN A 188 -0.55 5.52 -9.80
N THR A 189 -0.05 5.05 -10.95
CA THR A 189 1.25 5.46 -11.51
C THR A 189 1.26 6.89 -12.03
N ILE A 190 0.12 7.47 -12.41
CA ILE A 190 0.06 8.84 -12.96
C ILE A 190 0.67 9.83 -11.97
N VAL A 191 0.42 9.67 -10.66
CA VAL A 191 0.97 10.53 -9.62
C VAL A 191 2.50 10.48 -9.63
N SER A 192 3.06 9.28 -9.60
CA SER A 192 4.50 9.05 -9.57
C SER A 192 5.20 9.51 -10.86
N VAL A 193 4.60 9.26 -12.02
CA VAL A 193 5.11 9.70 -13.33
C VAL A 193 5.06 11.21 -13.47
N THR A 194 3.95 11.85 -13.06
CA THR A 194 3.81 13.31 -13.09
C THR A 194 4.86 13.96 -12.19
N LEU A 195 5.08 13.40 -11.00
CA LEU A 195 6.09 13.89 -10.08
C LEU A 195 7.52 13.75 -10.64
N ALA A 196 7.86 12.58 -11.20
CA ALA A 196 9.16 12.36 -11.84
C ALA A 196 9.39 13.36 -12.99
N ASN A 197 8.38 13.56 -13.85
CA ASN A 197 8.45 14.51 -14.95
C ASN A 197 8.68 15.95 -14.47
N ARG A 198 8.00 16.40 -13.41
CA ARG A 198 8.20 17.71 -12.80
C ARG A 198 9.64 17.93 -12.32
N PHE A 199 10.25 16.92 -11.71
CA PHE A 199 11.66 17.04 -11.31
C PHE A 199 12.59 17.12 -12.52
N LEU A 200 12.28 16.43 -13.61
CA LEU A 200 13.09 16.44 -14.84
C LEU A 200 12.97 17.74 -15.64
N GLU A 201 11.94 18.55 -15.43
CA GLU A 201 11.80 19.88 -16.03
C GLU A 201 12.93 20.84 -15.61
N GLN A 202 13.19 21.84 -16.45
CA GLN A 202 14.15 22.90 -16.16
C GLN A 202 13.50 24.01 -15.32
N GLY A 203 14.22 24.51 -14.32
CA GLY A 203 13.78 25.61 -13.47
C GLY A 203 14.24 25.44 -12.02
N ASN A 204 13.80 26.36 -11.15
CA ASN A 204 14.00 26.23 -9.71
C ASN A 204 13.00 25.24 -9.10
N LEU A 205 13.30 24.71 -7.91
CA LEU A 205 12.44 23.75 -7.21
C LEU A 205 10.99 24.24 -7.05
N ARG A 206 10.79 25.54 -6.75
CA ARG A 206 9.45 26.13 -6.61
C ARG A 206 8.63 26.04 -7.89
N LYS A 207 9.25 26.28 -9.06
CA LYS A 207 8.58 26.15 -10.36
C LYS A 207 8.26 24.69 -10.69
N LYS A 208 9.19 23.77 -10.40
CA LYS A 208 9.01 22.32 -10.63
C LYS A 208 7.86 21.76 -9.80
N LEU A 209 7.86 22.04 -8.49
CA LEU A 209 6.78 21.62 -7.61
C LEU A 209 5.47 22.33 -7.99
N GLY A 210 5.53 23.65 -8.23
CA GLY A 210 4.36 24.46 -8.56
C GLY A 210 3.44 24.68 -7.36
N THR A 211 2.62 25.73 -7.44
CA THR A 211 1.68 26.10 -6.36
C THR A 211 0.70 24.97 -6.01
N PRO A 212 0.07 24.25 -6.95
CA PRO A 212 -0.92 23.22 -6.62
C PRO A 212 -0.34 22.07 -5.79
N LEU A 213 0.87 21.60 -6.11
CA LEU A 213 1.52 20.52 -5.36
C LEU A 213 1.93 20.98 -3.96
N ILE A 214 2.46 22.20 -3.85
CA ILE A 214 2.84 22.78 -2.55
C ILE A 214 1.61 22.94 -1.66
N VAL A 215 0.51 23.48 -2.20
CA VAL A 215 -0.77 23.58 -1.47
C VAL A 215 -1.27 22.20 -1.07
N GLY A 216 -1.21 21.22 -1.98
CA GLY A 216 -1.59 19.82 -1.69
C GLY A 216 -0.75 19.19 -0.56
N ILE A 217 0.57 19.42 -0.55
CA ILE A 217 1.46 18.96 0.52
C ILE A 217 1.08 19.63 1.85
N ILE A 218 0.86 20.94 1.86
CA ILE A 218 0.49 21.68 3.08
C ILE A 218 -0.86 21.19 3.62
N LEU A 219 -1.88 21.07 2.76
CA LEU A 219 -3.20 20.57 3.15
C LEU A 219 -3.14 19.11 3.61
N GLY A 220 -2.35 18.27 2.92
CA GLY A 220 -2.13 16.88 3.30
C GLY A 220 -1.46 16.75 4.68
N LEU A 221 -0.44 17.57 4.96
CA LEU A 221 0.20 17.63 6.28
C LEU A 221 -0.75 18.17 7.35
N ALA A 222 -1.50 19.24 7.04
CA ALA A 222 -2.49 19.81 7.95
C ALA A 222 -3.63 18.83 8.29
N TYR A 223 -3.96 17.91 7.38
CA TYR A 223 -4.92 16.83 7.63
C TYR A 223 -4.29 15.65 8.39
N GLN A 224 -3.10 15.20 7.99
CA GLN A 224 -2.49 13.99 8.53
C GLN A 224 -1.80 14.16 9.88
N ILE A 225 -1.26 15.34 10.18
CA ILE A 225 -0.60 15.60 11.46
C ILE A 225 -1.60 15.53 12.63
N PRO A 226 -2.77 16.20 12.60
CA PRO A 226 -3.76 16.05 13.66
C PRO A 226 -4.21 14.61 13.83
N LEU A 227 -4.48 13.88 12.74
CA LEU A 227 -4.82 12.45 12.82
C LEU A 227 -3.72 11.63 13.50
N PHE A 228 -2.46 11.85 13.11
CA PHE A 228 -1.31 11.18 13.72
C PHE A 228 -1.15 11.54 15.21
N LEU A 229 -1.44 12.78 15.60
CA LEU A 229 -1.39 13.20 17.00
C LEU A 229 -2.55 12.64 17.82
N THR A 230 -3.77 12.58 17.27
CA THR A 230 -4.92 11.92 17.93
C THR A 230 -4.67 10.44 18.18
N ALA A 231 -3.92 9.83 17.28
CA ALA A 231 -3.48 8.45 17.33
C ALA A 231 -2.44 8.19 18.42
N LEU A 232 -1.40 9.02 18.46
CA LEU A 232 -0.25 8.85 19.36
C LEU A 232 -0.55 9.28 20.80
N TYR A 233 -1.37 10.31 20.97
CA TYR A 233 -1.60 10.96 22.26
C TYR A 233 -3.07 10.95 22.65
N PRO A 234 -3.48 10.17 23.68
CA PRO A 234 -4.87 10.14 24.15
C PRO A 234 -5.43 11.52 24.53
N TRP A 235 -4.57 12.44 24.99
CA TRP A 235 -4.97 13.80 25.36
C TRP A 235 -5.16 14.75 24.18
N PHE A 236 -4.61 14.45 23.00
CA PHE A 236 -4.73 15.33 21.84
C PHE A 236 -6.18 15.33 21.31
N PRO A 237 -6.76 16.49 20.97
CA PRO A 237 -8.17 16.60 20.61
C PRO A 237 -8.50 15.87 19.32
N ASP A 238 -9.57 15.09 19.33
CA ASP A 238 -10.07 14.35 18.16
C ASP A 238 -10.87 15.26 17.20
N VAL A 239 -10.15 16.14 16.51
CA VAL A 239 -10.72 17.17 15.61
C VAL A 239 -11.61 16.54 14.51
N TYR A 240 -11.28 15.33 14.05
CA TYR A 240 -11.96 14.65 12.94
C TYR A 240 -12.85 13.47 13.39
N GLY A 241 -13.03 13.28 14.70
CA GLY A 241 -13.83 12.20 15.28
C GLY A 241 -13.32 10.80 14.96
N TRP A 242 -12.03 10.61 14.76
CA TRP A 242 -11.40 9.35 14.34
C TRP A 242 -11.41 8.25 15.40
N ARG A 243 -11.65 8.57 16.68
CA ARG A 243 -11.64 7.59 17.78
C ARG A 243 -12.94 6.80 17.93
N THR A 244 -14.04 7.33 17.42
CA THR A 244 -15.38 6.76 17.67
C THR A 244 -15.95 6.15 16.40
N ASN A 245 -16.33 4.87 16.48
CA ASN A 245 -16.99 4.11 15.40
C ASN A 245 -16.32 4.25 14.03
N THR A 246 -15.02 4.51 13.99
CA THR A 246 -14.26 4.77 12.76
C THR A 246 -13.16 3.74 12.67
N CYS A 247 -13.21 2.91 11.62
CA CYS A 247 -12.07 2.10 11.23
C CYS A 247 -10.97 3.02 10.71
N ASN A 248 -9.73 2.59 10.89
CA ASN A 248 -8.55 3.43 10.69
C ASN A 248 -8.53 4.10 9.32
N HIS A 249 -8.92 3.39 8.24
CA HIS A 249 -9.04 3.92 6.87
C HIS A 249 -10.11 4.99 6.65
N GLY A 250 -10.70 5.52 7.72
CA GLY A 250 -11.71 6.57 7.71
C GLY A 250 -13.11 6.03 7.48
N THR A 251 -13.30 4.72 7.53
CA THR A 251 -14.61 4.11 7.34
C THR A 251 -15.37 4.07 8.65
N VAL A 252 -16.44 4.84 8.71
CA VAL A 252 -17.35 4.94 9.85
C VAL A 252 -18.34 3.78 9.79
N TRP A 253 -18.42 3.01 10.86
CA TRP A 253 -19.46 2.02 11.08
C TRP A 253 -20.78 2.72 11.40
N LEU A 254 -21.81 2.45 10.61
CA LEU A 254 -23.15 3.00 10.84
C LEU A 254 -23.89 2.11 11.83
N THR A 255 -24.09 2.60 13.05
CA THR A 255 -24.88 1.89 14.06
C THR A 255 -26.37 1.95 13.72
N ALA A 256 -27.16 1.01 14.25
CA ALA A 256 -28.61 0.92 13.99
C ALA A 256 -29.40 2.21 14.36
N GLY A 257 -28.85 3.07 15.21
CA GLY A 257 -29.43 4.37 15.55
C GLY A 257 -29.12 5.50 14.55
N SER A 258 -28.29 5.26 13.53
CA SER A 258 -27.97 6.26 12.51
C SER A 258 -29.08 6.34 11.47
N ALA A 259 -29.50 7.56 11.12
CA ALA A 259 -30.43 7.78 10.01
C ALA A 259 -29.91 7.20 8.68
N LEU A 260 -28.58 7.17 8.50
CA LEU A 260 -27.95 6.59 7.32
C LEU A 260 -27.96 5.06 7.31
N ALA A 261 -28.06 4.41 8.47
CA ALA A 261 -28.20 2.95 8.56
C ALA A 261 -29.58 2.48 8.07
N GLN A 262 -30.56 3.40 7.97
CA GLN A 262 -31.85 3.12 7.35
C GLN A 262 -31.75 3.07 5.82
N LEU A 263 -30.64 3.53 5.24
CA LEU A 263 -30.49 3.52 3.80
C LEU A 263 -30.10 2.11 3.31
N PRO A 264 -30.90 1.54 2.39
CA PRO A 264 -30.53 0.44 1.52
C PRO A 264 -29.02 0.25 1.26
N GLY A 265 -28.40 -0.80 1.85
CA GLY A 265 -27.03 -1.20 1.52
C GLY A 265 -25.92 -0.34 2.15
N MET A 266 -26.28 0.64 2.99
CA MET A 266 -25.33 1.50 3.69
C MET A 266 -24.97 0.93 5.06
N ALA A 267 -23.93 0.10 5.08
CA ALA A 267 -23.32 -0.37 6.33
C ALA A 267 -22.22 0.56 6.85
N MET A 268 -21.59 1.31 5.95
CA MET A 268 -20.37 2.06 6.23
C MET A 268 -20.23 3.30 5.35
N LEU A 269 -19.60 4.36 5.87
CA LEU A 269 -19.28 5.56 5.10
C LEU A 269 -17.82 5.98 5.31
N ASN A 270 -17.09 6.29 4.25
CA ASN A 270 -15.71 6.73 4.36
C ASN A 270 -15.59 8.26 4.45
N LYS A 271 -15.06 8.77 5.56
CA LYS A 271 -14.83 10.21 5.81
C LYS A 271 -13.38 10.66 5.53
N SER A 272 -12.57 9.81 4.90
CA SER A 272 -11.20 10.15 4.56
C SER A 272 -11.13 11.05 3.33
N ALA A 273 -10.50 12.21 3.49
CA ALA A 273 -10.26 13.14 2.38
C ALA A 273 -9.37 12.53 1.28
N VAL A 274 -8.47 11.60 1.64
CA VAL A 274 -7.58 10.94 0.69
C VAL A 274 -8.37 10.03 -0.26
N HIS A 275 -9.40 9.34 0.23
CA HIS A 275 -10.25 8.50 -0.61
C HIS A 275 -10.99 9.36 -1.64
N ALA A 276 -11.56 10.49 -1.20
CA ALA A 276 -12.19 11.45 -2.11
C ALA A 276 -11.19 11.99 -3.15
N ALA A 277 -9.97 12.35 -2.74
CA ALA A 277 -8.93 12.87 -3.63
C ALA A 277 -8.55 11.86 -4.73
N ILE A 278 -8.47 10.57 -4.41
CA ILE A 278 -8.13 9.51 -5.38
C ILE A 278 -9.25 9.31 -6.40
N PHE A 279 -10.52 9.43 -6.00
CA PHE A 279 -11.63 9.33 -6.94
C PHE A 279 -11.61 10.45 -8.00
N PHE A 280 -11.02 11.61 -7.71
CA PHE A 280 -10.79 12.67 -8.72
C PHE A 280 -9.70 12.32 -9.75
N LEU A 281 -8.90 11.26 -9.54
CA LEU A 281 -7.98 10.75 -10.54
C LEU A 281 -8.67 9.87 -11.58
N ALA A 282 -9.88 9.38 -11.29
CA ALA A 282 -10.65 8.58 -12.23
C ALA A 282 -11.39 9.47 -13.24
N PRO A 283 -11.51 9.06 -14.53
CA PRO A 283 -12.33 9.78 -15.49
C PRO A 283 -13.78 9.89 -15.02
N LEU A 284 -14.42 11.04 -15.26
CA LEU A 284 -15.79 11.30 -14.80
C LEU A 284 -16.78 10.25 -15.33
N SER A 285 -16.64 9.81 -16.58
CA SER A 285 -17.49 8.76 -17.16
C SER A 285 -17.40 7.43 -16.39
N VAL A 286 -16.18 7.05 -15.98
CA VAL A 286 -15.95 5.84 -15.17
C VAL A 286 -16.57 6.03 -13.79
N LEU A 287 -16.33 7.17 -13.14
CA LEU A 287 -16.88 7.46 -11.82
C LEU A 287 -18.43 7.46 -11.84
N THR A 288 -19.04 8.12 -12.82
CA THR A 288 -20.50 8.15 -12.98
C THR A 288 -21.06 6.75 -13.23
N SER A 289 -20.46 5.96 -14.13
CA SER A 289 -20.91 4.59 -14.39
C SER A 289 -20.76 3.67 -13.18
N ALA A 290 -19.67 3.81 -12.42
CA ALA A 290 -19.42 3.05 -11.20
C ALA A 290 -20.42 3.39 -10.10
N VAL A 291 -20.72 4.68 -9.90
CA VAL A 291 -21.71 5.14 -8.91
C VAL A 291 -23.11 4.66 -9.28
N ILE A 292 -23.53 4.79 -10.54
CA ILE A 292 -24.85 4.32 -10.99
C ILE A 292 -24.95 2.80 -10.82
N THR A 293 -23.92 2.05 -11.24
CA THR A 293 -23.90 0.59 -11.10
C THR A 293 -23.93 0.17 -9.63
N ASN A 294 -23.19 0.87 -8.75
CA ASN A 294 -23.21 0.60 -7.32
C ASN A 294 -24.61 0.85 -6.73
N ILE A 295 -25.27 1.96 -7.08
CA ILE A 295 -26.64 2.25 -6.62
C ILE A 295 -27.62 1.16 -7.09
N ILE A 296 -27.56 0.78 -8.37
CA ILE A 296 -28.41 -0.30 -8.91
C ILE A 296 -28.15 -1.61 -8.17
N PHE A 297 -26.89 -1.98 -7.97
CA PHE A 297 -26.52 -3.19 -7.24
C PHE A 297 -27.06 -3.18 -5.81
N GLN A 298 -26.92 -2.06 -5.09
CA GLN A 298 -27.44 -1.93 -3.73
C GLN A 298 -28.97 -2.08 -3.68
N ILE A 299 -29.70 -1.51 -4.64
CA ILE A 299 -31.15 -1.66 -4.76
C ILE A 299 -31.51 -3.13 -5.02
N LEU A 300 -30.83 -3.79 -5.97
CA LEU A 300 -31.11 -5.18 -6.34
C LEU A 300 -30.86 -6.16 -5.17
N MET A 301 -29.79 -5.95 -4.40
CA MET A 301 -29.45 -6.77 -3.23
C MET A 301 -30.51 -6.75 -2.12
N GLN A 302 -31.50 -5.87 -2.19
CA GLN A 302 -32.59 -5.79 -1.20
C GLN A 302 -33.91 -6.35 -1.69
N VAL A 303 -34.04 -6.54 -3.00
CA VAL A 303 -35.23 -7.17 -3.60
C VAL A 303 -35.03 -8.69 -3.71
N ALA A 304 -33.78 -9.17 -3.66
CA ALA A 304 -33.40 -10.58 -3.61
C ALA A 304 -33.42 -11.13 -2.17
#